data_AF-A0A8U0QNX5-F1
#
_entry.id   AF-A0A8U0QNX5-F1
#
_cell.length_a   1.000
_cell.length_b   1.000
_cell.length_c   1.000
_cell.angle_alpha   90.00
_cell.angle_beta   90.00
_cell.angle_gamma   90.00
#
_symmetry.space_group_name_H-M   'P 1'
#
loop_
_entity.id
_entity.type
_entity.pdbx_description
1 polymer ?
#
loop_
_entity_poly.entity_id
_entity_poly.type
_entity_poly.pdbx_seq_one_letter_code
_entity_poly.pdbx_strand_id
1 'polypeptide(L)'
;MWLTLDGGQNVIQLETAVGAAIKSFDNALGINVPRSRFLPVKTVSDLLLVMSNLYSLEAGSLTMSQKREFPTTPHVKLGSSFTKVQEYQTRFESIPDMLELDHLTVSGDVTFGKQVSLKGTVIIIANHGDRIDIPAGTILENKIVSGNLRILDH
;
A
#
# COMPACT_ATOMS: atom_id res chain seq x y z
N MET A 1 12.44 -19.53 -14.92
CA MET A 1 11.00 -19.18 -14.96
C MET A 1 10.59 -19.04 -16.43
N TRP A 2 9.40 -19.50 -16.84
CA TRP A 2 8.88 -19.17 -18.18
C TRP A 2 8.40 -17.72 -18.17
N LEU A 3 8.93 -16.90 -19.07
CA LEU A 3 8.47 -15.53 -19.28
C LEU A 3 7.92 -15.42 -20.69
N THR A 4 6.96 -14.52 -20.89
CA THR A 4 6.42 -14.21 -22.21
C THR A 4 6.81 -12.78 -22.53
N LEU A 5 7.48 -12.58 -23.66
CA LEU A 5 7.82 -11.25 -24.16
C LEU A 5 6.59 -10.56 -24.72
N ASP A 6 6.63 -9.23 -24.88
CA ASP A 6 5.54 -8.42 -25.43
C ASP A 6 5.08 -8.89 -26.83
N GLY A 7 5.96 -9.57 -27.58
CA GLY A 7 5.64 -10.20 -28.87
C GLY A 7 4.94 -11.56 -28.78
N GLY A 8 4.54 -12.02 -27.60
CA GLY A 8 3.89 -13.31 -27.37
C GLY A 8 4.84 -14.52 -27.39
N GLN A 9 6.14 -14.30 -27.53
CA GLN A 9 7.14 -15.37 -27.53
C GLN A 9 7.43 -15.84 -26.11
N ASN A 10 7.31 -17.14 -25.88
CA ASN A 10 7.74 -17.76 -24.63
C ASN A 10 9.25 -17.95 -24.62
N VAL A 11 9.87 -17.52 -23.53
CA VAL A 11 11.32 -17.59 -23.32
C VAL A 11 11.65 -18.25 -21.97
N ILE A 12 12.86 -18.79 -21.89
CA ILE A 12 13.42 -19.35 -20.66
C ILE A 12 14.43 -18.35 -20.11
N GLN A 13 14.22 -17.94 -18.85
CA GLN A 13 15.21 -17.19 -18.08
C GLN A 13 15.81 -18.09 -16.99
N LEU A 14 17.13 -18.22 -17.02
CA LEU A 14 17.93 -18.88 -15.98
C LEU A 14 18.46 -17.82 -15.02
N GLU A 15 18.26 -18.02 -13.72
CA GLU A 15 18.69 -17.11 -12.67
C GLU A 15 19.00 -17.90 -11.39
N THR A 16 19.76 -17.30 -10.49
CA THR A 16 20.12 -17.89 -9.19
C THR A 16 19.91 -16.87 -8.08
N ALA A 17 19.42 -17.31 -6.92
CA ALA A 17 19.26 -16.45 -5.75
C ALA A 17 20.56 -16.40 -4.92
N VAL A 18 20.99 -15.18 -4.55
CA VAL A 18 22.18 -14.98 -3.71
C VAL A 18 22.14 -15.75 -2.39
N GLY A 19 20.95 -15.86 -1.77
CA GLY A 19 20.79 -16.59 -0.50
C GLY A 19 21.07 -18.09 -0.59
N ALA A 20 20.96 -18.70 -1.77
CA ALA A 20 21.26 -20.13 -1.95
C ALA A 20 22.76 -20.44 -1.82
N ALA A 21 23.62 -19.42 -1.95
CA ALA A 21 25.06 -19.57 -1.79
C ALA A 21 25.48 -19.75 -0.32
N ILE A 22 24.62 -19.48 0.66
CA ILE A 22 24.96 -19.53 2.10
C ILE A 22 25.54 -20.89 2.53
N LYS A 23 25.09 -22.00 1.92
CA LYS A 23 25.58 -23.36 2.19
C LYS A 23 27.03 -23.60 1.79
N SER A 24 27.62 -22.70 1.00
CA SER A 24 28.98 -22.80 0.48
C SER A 24 30.01 -22.03 1.32
N PHE A 25 29.59 -21.44 2.45
CA PHE A 25 30.46 -20.68 3.35
C PHE A 25 30.62 -21.41 4.69
N ASP A 26 31.86 -21.50 5.17
CA ASP A 26 32.16 -22.00 6.50
C ASP A 26 31.65 -21.01 7.56
N ASN A 27 31.14 -21.54 8.69
CA ASN A 27 30.61 -20.77 9.82
C ASN A 27 29.45 -19.82 9.47
N ALA A 28 28.64 -20.15 8.45
CA ALA A 28 27.44 -19.36 8.13
C ALA A 28 26.42 -19.36 9.29
N LEU A 29 25.84 -18.18 9.56
CA LEU A 29 24.90 -17.97 10.66
C LEU A 29 23.70 -17.12 10.22
N GLY A 30 22.52 -17.44 10.73
CA GLY A 30 21.32 -16.60 10.62
C GLY A 30 21.12 -15.76 11.88
N ILE A 31 20.68 -14.51 11.70
CA ILE A 31 20.30 -13.61 12.81
C ILE A 31 18.82 -13.29 12.66
N ASN A 32 18.03 -13.53 13.70
CA ASN A 32 16.64 -13.09 13.73
C ASN A 32 16.59 -11.57 14.01
N VAL A 33 15.92 -10.83 13.14
CA VAL A 33 15.83 -9.37 13.20
C VAL A 33 14.38 -8.93 13.34
N PRO A 34 14.11 -7.76 13.96
CA PRO A 34 12.76 -7.23 14.00
C PRO A 34 12.25 -6.88 12.60
N ARG A 35 10.93 -6.94 12.41
CA ARG A 35 10.26 -6.59 11.14
C ARG A 35 10.62 -5.19 10.64
N SER A 36 10.99 -4.26 11.53
CA SER A 36 11.46 -2.91 11.16
C SER A 36 12.67 -2.90 10.21
N ARG A 37 13.45 -4.00 10.14
CA ARG A 37 14.54 -4.15 9.16
C ARG A 37 14.11 -4.68 7.79
N PHE A 38 12.82 -4.99 7.62
CA PHE A 38 12.27 -5.56 6.40
C PHE A 38 10.96 -4.85 6.02
N LEU A 39 11.11 -3.71 5.34
CA LEU A 39 10.01 -2.88 4.84
C LEU A 39 10.09 -2.77 3.30
N PRO A 40 9.86 -3.87 2.56
CA PRO A 40 9.91 -3.83 1.10
C PRO A 40 8.71 -3.06 0.54
N VAL A 41 8.97 -2.17 -0.43
CA VAL A 41 7.92 -1.49 -1.21
C VAL A 41 7.82 -2.18 -2.56
N LYS A 42 6.81 -3.03 -2.75
CA LYS A 42 6.60 -3.81 -3.99
C LYS A 42 5.35 -3.40 -4.75
N THR A 43 4.38 -2.86 -4.04
CA THR A 43 3.08 -2.45 -4.55
C THR A 43 2.78 -1.01 -4.15
N VAL A 44 1.77 -0.43 -4.78
CA VAL A 44 1.26 0.89 -4.38
C VAL A 44 0.63 0.87 -2.98
N SER A 45 0.09 -0.28 -2.53
CA SER A 45 -0.34 -0.45 -1.14
C SER A 45 0.81 -0.24 -0.15
N ASP A 46 1.99 -0.78 -0.47
CA ASP A 46 3.20 -0.57 0.34
C ASP A 46 3.67 0.89 0.27
N LEU A 47 3.55 1.51 -0.91
CA LEU A 47 3.89 2.92 -1.10
C LEU A 47 3.02 3.84 -0.24
N LEU A 48 1.70 3.60 -0.21
CA LEU A 48 0.76 4.36 0.63
C LEU A 48 1.14 4.25 2.11
N LEU A 49 1.50 3.06 2.58
CA LEU A 49 1.97 2.83 3.96
C LEU A 49 3.17 3.72 4.29
N VAL A 50 4.25 3.66 3.49
CA VAL A 50 5.49 4.39 3.78
C VAL A 50 5.40 5.90 3.57
N MET A 51 4.43 6.36 2.77
CA MET A 51 4.16 7.79 2.56
C MET A 51 3.28 8.40 3.65
N SER A 52 2.54 7.59 4.40
CA SER A 52 1.60 8.06 5.43
C SER A 52 2.30 8.49 6.72
N ASN A 53 1.52 9.13 7.60
CA ASN A 53 1.96 9.50 8.95
C ASN A 53 2.23 8.29 9.89
N LEU A 54 2.08 7.05 9.41
CA LEU A 54 2.56 5.85 10.08
C LEU A 54 4.08 5.81 10.19
N TYR A 55 4.80 6.46 9.28
CA TYR A 55 6.25 6.52 9.29
C TYR A 55 6.74 7.97 9.33
N SER A 56 7.85 8.18 10.02
CA SER A 56 8.61 9.43 10.03
C SER A 56 9.90 9.23 9.25
N LEU A 57 10.26 10.23 8.44
CA LEU A 57 11.50 10.23 7.66
C LEU A 57 12.55 11.07 8.38
N GLU A 58 13.66 10.45 8.76
CA GLU A 58 14.79 11.11 9.40
C GLU A 58 16.08 10.73 8.66
N ALA A 59 16.75 11.71 8.05
CA ALA A 59 18.00 11.51 7.30
C ALA A 59 17.94 10.33 6.29
N GLY A 60 16.81 10.16 5.59
CA GLY A 60 16.62 9.07 4.63
C GLY A 60 16.17 7.73 5.23
N SER A 61 16.05 7.63 6.55
CA SER A 61 15.58 6.44 7.26
C SER A 61 14.12 6.58 7.66
N LEU A 62 13.32 5.54 7.37
CA LEU A 62 11.93 5.46 7.81
C LEU A 62 11.83 4.76 9.17
N THR A 63 11.16 5.39 10.12
CA THR A 63 10.87 4.83 11.44
C THR A 63 9.37 4.89 11.69
N MET A 64 8.80 3.83 12.27
CA MET A 64 7.37 3.84 12.62
C MET A 64 7.12 4.94 13.67
N SER A 65 6.04 5.69 13.49
CA SER A 65 5.65 6.80 14.35
C SER A 65 5.48 6.33 15.80
N GLN A 66 6.06 7.05 16.76
CA GLN A 66 5.87 6.81 18.19
C GLN A 66 4.43 7.08 18.66
N LYS A 67 3.64 7.77 17.83
CA LYS A 67 2.22 8.02 18.11
C LYS A 67 1.33 6.84 17.74
N ARG A 68 1.87 5.82 17.05
CA ARG A 68 1.14 4.61 16.71
C ARG A 68 0.99 3.78 17.99
N GLU A 69 -0.25 3.50 18.39
CA GLU A 69 -0.55 2.76 19.62
C GLU A 69 -0.05 1.31 19.57
N PHE A 70 -0.15 0.66 18.40
CA PHE A 70 0.26 -0.74 18.20
C PHE A 70 1.40 -0.87 17.19
N PRO A 71 2.49 -1.59 17.51
CA PRO A 71 3.68 -1.71 16.65
C PRO A 71 3.44 -2.52 15.36
N THR A 72 2.24 -3.07 15.18
CA THR A 72 1.83 -3.82 13.99
C THR A 72 1.55 -2.86 12.83
N THR A 73 2.15 -3.13 11.67
CA THR A 73 1.81 -2.44 10.43
C THR A 73 0.39 -2.81 9.99
N PRO A 74 -0.47 -1.83 9.63
CA PRO A 74 -1.81 -2.13 9.13
C PRO A 74 -1.77 -2.87 7.80
N HIS A 75 -2.82 -3.64 7.55
CA HIS A 75 -2.98 -4.35 6.29
C HIS A 75 -3.68 -3.46 5.26
N VAL A 76 -2.97 -3.10 4.19
CA VAL A 76 -3.51 -2.24 3.11
C VAL A 76 -3.58 -3.01 1.81
N LYS A 77 -4.73 -2.95 1.14
CA LYS A 77 -4.99 -3.54 -0.16
C LYS A 77 -5.70 -2.55 -1.07
N LEU A 78 -4.96 -1.98 -2.02
CA LEU A 78 -5.51 -1.17 -3.09
C LEU A 78 -5.78 -2.04 -4.33
N GLY A 79 -6.93 -1.84 -4.95
CA GLY A 79 -7.38 -2.57 -6.14
C GLY A 79 -6.63 -2.19 -7.41
N SER A 80 -7.04 -2.80 -8.53
CA SER A 80 -6.37 -2.65 -9.84
C SER A 80 -6.24 -1.20 -10.31
N SER A 81 -7.21 -0.33 -9.99
CA SER A 81 -7.21 1.10 -10.31
C SER A 81 -6.06 1.92 -9.70
N PHE A 82 -5.28 1.30 -8.80
CA PHE A 82 -4.14 1.92 -8.13
C PHE A 82 -2.81 1.25 -8.51
N THR A 83 -2.79 0.33 -9.48
CA THR A 83 -1.57 -0.47 -9.76
C THR A 83 -0.43 0.41 -10.27
N LYS A 84 -0.74 1.43 -11.07
CA LYS A 84 0.25 2.38 -11.58
C LYS A 84 0.41 3.55 -10.61
N VAL A 85 1.65 3.94 -10.35
CA VAL A 85 1.97 5.09 -9.48
C VAL A 85 1.31 6.39 -9.96
N GLN A 86 1.20 6.59 -11.26
CA GLN A 86 0.51 7.75 -11.83
C GLN A 86 -0.98 7.78 -11.47
N GLU A 87 -1.68 6.65 -11.59
CA GLU A 87 -3.11 6.53 -11.23
C GLU A 87 -3.31 6.69 -9.72
N TYR A 88 -2.39 6.17 -8.91
CA TYR A 88 -2.38 6.38 -7.47
C TYR A 88 -2.28 7.86 -7.09
N GLN A 89 -1.33 8.58 -7.70
CA GLN A 89 -1.10 10.00 -7.42
C GLN A 89 -2.30 10.88 -7.79
N THR A 90 -3.04 10.54 -8.86
CA THR A 90 -4.25 11.30 -9.24
C THR A 90 -5.45 10.96 -8.37
N ARG A 91 -5.47 9.79 -7.72
CA ARG A 91 -6.58 9.32 -6.89
C ARG A 91 -6.50 9.77 -5.43
N PHE A 92 -5.32 10.17 -4.96
CA PHE A 92 -5.14 10.72 -3.61
C PHE A 92 -4.70 12.18 -3.72
N GLU A 93 -5.59 13.13 -3.45
CA GLU A 93 -5.22 14.55 -3.41
C GLU A 93 -4.22 14.87 -2.29
N SER A 94 -4.25 14.08 -1.20
CA SER A 94 -3.23 14.04 -0.17
C SER A 94 -3.18 12.64 0.44
N ILE A 95 -2.04 12.27 1.03
CA ILE A 95 -1.95 11.02 1.78
C ILE A 95 -2.86 11.10 3.03
N PRO A 96 -3.77 10.14 3.23
CA PRO A 96 -4.68 10.16 4.38
C PRO A 96 -3.93 9.95 5.70
N ASP A 97 -4.54 10.40 6.79
CA ASP A 97 -4.17 9.97 8.13
C ASP A 97 -4.53 8.49 8.30
N MET A 98 -3.52 7.69 8.65
CA MET A 98 -3.63 6.24 8.82
C MET A 98 -3.08 5.79 10.18
N LEU A 99 -2.86 6.73 11.11
CA LEU A 99 -2.18 6.46 12.37
C LEU A 99 -2.96 5.48 13.26
N GLU A 100 -4.28 5.46 13.15
CA GLU A 100 -5.20 4.57 13.88
C GLU A 100 -5.82 3.49 12.97
N LEU A 101 -5.28 3.28 11.76
CA LEU A 101 -5.77 2.26 10.84
C LEU A 101 -5.31 0.85 11.23
N ASP A 102 -6.14 -0.16 11.04
CA ASP A 102 -5.76 -1.58 11.15
C ASP A 102 -5.87 -2.31 9.82
N HIS A 103 -6.94 -2.05 9.06
CA HIS A 103 -7.19 -2.68 7.77
C HIS A 103 -7.80 -1.70 6.79
N LEU A 104 -7.24 -1.61 5.58
CA LEU A 104 -7.79 -0.86 4.46
C LEU A 104 -7.90 -1.78 3.25
N THR A 105 -9.12 -1.90 2.71
CA THR A 105 -9.35 -2.49 1.38
C THR A 105 -10.08 -1.48 0.52
N VAL A 106 -9.54 -1.15 -0.65
CA VAL A 106 -10.15 -0.26 -1.63
C VAL A 106 -10.26 -0.98 -2.97
N SER A 107 -11.46 -1.08 -3.52
CA SER A 107 -11.73 -1.75 -4.80
C SER A 107 -12.58 -0.86 -5.71
N GLY A 108 -12.29 -0.89 -7.00
CA GLY A 108 -13.02 -0.13 -8.03
C GLY A 108 -12.47 1.29 -8.27
N ASP A 109 -13.28 2.14 -8.90
CA ASP A 109 -12.94 3.53 -9.21
C ASP A 109 -13.20 4.42 -7.98
N VAL A 110 -12.17 4.60 -7.15
CA VAL A 110 -12.25 5.38 -5.91
C VAL A 110 -11.24 6.52 -5.92
N THR A 111 -11.65 7.70 -5.44
CA THR A 111 -10.76 8.84 -5.21
C THR A 111 -10.88 9.34 -3.76
N PHE A 112 -9.83 9.99 -3.28
CA PHE A 112 -9.70 10.53 -1.94
C PHE A 112 -9.35 12.01 -2.01
N GLY A 113 -10.24 12.85 -1.47
CA GLY A 113 -9.98 14.27 -1.29
C GLY A 113 -8.92 14.55 -0.22
N LYS A 114 -8.66 15.82 0.03
CA LYS A 114 -7.66 16.25 1.02
C LYS A 114 -8.07 15.90 2.44
N GLN A 115 -7.08 15.66 3.31
CA GLN A 115 -7.28 15.54 4.77
C GLN A 115 -8.26 14.43 5.20
N VAL A 116 -8.34 13.33 4.43
CA VAL A 116 -9.09 12.13 4.84
C VAL A 116 -8.38 11.43 6.00
N SER A 117 -9.14 10.88 6.96
CA SER A 117 -8.63 10.04 8.06
C SER A 117 -9.29 8.66 8.03
N LEU A 118 -8.48 7.62 8.14
CA LEU A 118 -8.88 6.22 8.06
C LEU A 118 -8.50 5.50 9.36
N LYS A 119 -9.48 4.92 10.04
CA LYS A 119 -9.33 4.35 11.38
C LYS A 119 -9.95 2.95 11.50
N GLY A 120 -9.31 2.07 12.25
CA GLY A 120 -9.73 0.68 12.44
C GLY A 120 -9.82 -0.09 11.12
N THR A 121 -10.99 -0.67 10.84
CA THR A 121 -11.24 -1.40 9.58
C THR A 121 -12.06 -0.57 8.60
N VAL A 122 -11.47 -0.20 7.47
CA VAL A 122 -12.14 0.54 6.38
C VAL A 122 -12.14 -0.29 5.10
N ILE A 123 -13.33 -0.48 4.53
CA ILE A 123 -13.50 -1.19 3.25
C ILE A 123 -14.29 -0.28 2.32
N ILE A 124 -13.76 0.02 1.14
CA ILE A 124 -14.41 0.87 0.14
C ILE A 124 -14.52 0.09 -1.16
N ILE A 125 -15.75 -0.10 -1.66
CA ILE A 125 -16.04 -0.91 -2.85
C ILE A 125 -16.92 -0.11 -3.81
N ALA A 126 -16.32 0.36 -4.89
CA ALA A 126 -17.04 0.79 -6.09
C ALA A 126 -17.18 -0.42 -7.03
N ASN A 127 -18.41 -0.78 -7.40
CA ASN A 127 -18.65 -1.86 -8.35
C ASN A 127 -18.27 -1.44 -9.77
N HIS A 128 -18.29 -2.39 -10.71
CA HIS A 128 -18.00 -2.09 -12.11
C HIS A 128 -18.94 -1.03 -12.66
N GLY A 129 -18.39 0.06 -13.19
CA GLY A 129 -19.16 1.19 -13.72
C GLY A 129 -19.53 2.26 -12.68
N ASP A 130 -19.38 1.95 -11.40
CA ASP A 130 -19.56 2.92 -10.32
C ASP A 130 -18.26 3.65 -10.01
N ARG A 131 -18.40 4.84 -9.42
CA ARG A 131 -17.29 5.64 -8.90
C ARG A 131 -17.64 6.15 -7.52
N ILE A 132 -16.65 6.20 -6.62
CA ILE A 132 -16.81 6.80 -5.30
C ILE A 132 -15.74 7.87 -5.11
N ASP A 133 -16.16 9.13 -5.01
CA ASP A 133 -15.31 10.23 -4.58
C ASP A 133 -15.48 10.43 -3.07
N ILE A 134 -14.43 10.16 -2.29
CA ILE A 134 -14.41 10.41 -0.85
C ILE A 134 -14.13 11.90 -0.62
N PRO A 135 -15.08 12.67 -0.05
CA PRO A 135 -14.91 14.11 0.12
C PRO A 135 -13.71 14.48 1.00
N ALA A 136 -13.20 15.70 0.82
CA ALA A 136 -12.17 16.25 1.70
C ALA A 136 -12.63 16.30 3.17
N GLY A 137 -11.72 16.02 4.10
CA GLY A 137 -11.98 16.00 5.54
C GLY A 137 -12.78 14.80 6.04
N THR A 138 -13.11 13.84 5.17
CA THR A 138 -13.88 12.66 5.58
C THR A 138 -13.11 11.81 6.59
N ILE A 139 -13.79 11.41 7.66
CA ILE A 139 -13.28 10.46 8.65
C ILE A 139 -14.05 9.14 8.49
N LEU A 140 -13.34 8.06 8.17
CA LEU A 140 -13.90 6.72 8.10
C LEU A 140 -13.32 5.87 9.22
N GLU A 141 -14.18 5.44 10.13
CA GLU A 141 -13.81 4.60 11.27
C GLU A 141 -14.72 3.37 11.34
N ASN A 142 -14.13 2.19 11.18
CA ASN A 142 -14.86 0.91 11.25
C ASN A 142 -16.07 0.86 10.31
N LYS A 143 -15.87 1.30 9.05
CA LYS A 143 -16.93 1.41 8.04
C LYS A 143 -16.65 0.60 6.79
N ILE A 144 -17.75 0.13 6.20
CA ILE A 144 -17.79 -0.36 4.83
C ILE A 144 -18.56 0.70 4.02
N VAL A 145 -17.92 1.24 2.97
CA VAL A 145 -18.50 2.20 2.05
C VAL A 145 -18.66 1.52 0.69
N SER A 146 -19.86 1.54 0.14
CA SER A 146 -20.13 1.00 -1.19
C SER A 146 -21.21 1.80 -1.89
N GLY A 147 -21.17 1.86 -3.21
CA GLY A 147 -22.16 2.54 -4.04
C GLY A 147 -21.52 3.38 -5.14
N ASN A 148 -22.23 4.44 -5.53
CA ASN A 148 -21.82 5.36 -6.58
C ASN A 148 -22.05 6.81 -6.09
N LEU A 149 -20.97 7.55 -5.91
CA LEU A 149 -20.96 8.93 -5.43
C LEU A 149 -19.96 9.73 -6.24
N ARG A 150 -20.44 10.77 -6.93
CA ARG A 150 -19.61 11.73 -7.66
C ARG A 150 -19.69 13.10 -7.04
N ILE A 151 -18.54 13.73 -6.86
CA ILE A 151 -18.42 15.12 -6.41
C ILE A 151 -17.96 15.94 -7.61
N LEU A 152 -18.69 17.01 -7.94
CA LEU A 152 -18.40 17.91 -9.06
C LEU A 152 -18.07 19.30 -8.52
N ASP A 153 -17.09 19.96 -9.13
CA ASP A 153 -16.79 21.37 -8.85
C ASP A 153 -17.99 22.25 -9.25
N HIS A 154 -18.23 23.30 -8.48
CA HIS A 154 -19.29 24.29 -8.70
C HIS A 154 -18.73 25.59 -9.27
#